data_AF-A0A7G2ISG0-F1
#
_entry.id   AF-A0A7G2ISG0-F1
#
_cell.length_a   1.000
_cell.length_b   1.000
_cell.length_c   1.000
_cell.angle_alpha   90.00
_cell.angle_beta   90.00
_cell.angle_gamma   90.00
#
_symmetry.space_group_name_H-M   'P 1'
#
loop_
_entity.id
_entity.type
_entity.pdbx_description
1 polymer ?
#
loop_
_entity_poly.entity_id
_entity_poly.type
_entity_poly.pdbx_seq_one_letter_code
_entity_poly.pdbx_strand_id
1 'polypeptide(L)' 'MVETLLEVRNLSKTFRYRTGLFRRQTVEAVKPLSFTLRERQTLAVIGENGSGKSTLAKCWRV' A
#
# COMPACT_ATOMS: atom_id res chain seq x y z
N MET A 1 -25.15 -12.96 6.51
CA MET A 1 -23.84 -12.69 7.15
C MET A 1 -23.02 -11.86 6.18
N VAL A 2 -22.23 -10.88 6.64
CA VAL A 2 -21.40 -10.07 5.74
C VAL A 2 -20.06 -10.75 5.56
N GLU A 3 -19.76 -11.17 4.34
CA GLU A 3 -18.53 -11.86 4.00
C GLU A 3 -17.35 -10.88 3.86
N THR A 4 -16.16 -11.34 4.24
CA THR A 4 -14.93 -10.55 4.09
C THR A 4 -14.37 -10.78 2.69
N LEU A 5 -14.32 -9.72 1.88
CA LEU A 5 -13.81 -9.79 0.51
C LEU A 5 -12.28 -9.66 0.47
N LEU A 6 -11.73 -8.77 1.30
CA LEU A 6 -10.28 -8.54 1.39
C LEU A 6 -9.89 -8.29 2.84
N GLU A 7 -8.91 -9.04 3.32
CA GLU A 7 -8.27 -8.79 4.60
C GLU A 7 -6.81 -8.44 4.39
N VAL A 8 -6.42 -7.24 4.83
CA VAL A 8 -5.06 -6.73 4.75
C VAL A 8 -4.48 -6.70 6.16
N ARG A 9 -3.35 -7.38 6.36
CA ARG A 9 -2.66 -7.44 7.65
C ARG A 9 -1.22 -7.00 7.50
N ASN A 10 -0.83 -5.99 8.28
CA ASN A 10 0.52 -5.45 8.37
C ASN A 10 1.20 -5.19 7.00
N LEU A 11 0.42 -4.71 6.02
CA LEU A 11 0.92 -4.44 4.68
C LEU A 11 1.84 -3.23 4.73
N SER A 12 3.05 -3.40 4.20
CA SER A 12 4.03 -2.32 4.04
C SER A 12 4.77 -2.50 2.72
N LYS A 13 5.29 -1.39 2.19
CA LYS A 13 6.10 -1.40 0.96
C LYS A 13 7.21 -0.37 1.05
N THR A 14 8.43 -0.88 0.97
CA THR A 14 9.65 -0.06 0.91
C THR A 14 10.33 -0.26 -0.44
N PHE A 15 10.68 0.83 -1.09
CA PHE A 15 11.55 0.83 -2.27
C PHE A 15 12.97 1.20 -1.85
N ARG A 16 13.95 0.51 -2.42
CA ARG A 16 15.38 0.79 -2.24
C ARG A 16 15.98 0.99 -3.62
N TYR A 17 16.59 2.13 -3.87
CA TYR A 17 17.23 2.43 -5.15
C TYR A 17 18.58 3.08 -4.95
N ARG A 18 19.50 2.84 -5.89
CA ARG A 18 20.84 3.44 -5.87
C ARG A 18 20.75 4.87 -6.41
N THR A 19 21.34 5.81 -5.68
CA THR A 19 21.45 7.22 -6.08
C THR A 19 22.93 7.54 -6.30
N GLY A 20 23.50 7.09 -7.43
CA GLY A 20 24.92 7.23 -7.76
C GLY A 20 25.78 6.03 -7.36
N LEU A 21 27.12 6.17 -7.44
CA LEU A 21 28.07 5.07 -7.28
C LEU A 21 28.08 4.45 -5.87
N PHE A 22 27.84 5.26 -4.83
CA PHE A 22 27.97 4.82 -3.43
C PHE A 22 26.77 5.12 -2.53
N ARG A 23 25.73 5.86 -2.99
CA ARG A 23 24.56 6.16 -2.16
C ARG A 23 23.37 5.27 -2.49
N ARG A 24 22.62 4.92 -1.44
CA ARG A 24 21.34 4.23 -1.52
C ARG A 24 20.28 5.11 -0.88
N GLN A 25 19.15 5.24 -1.55
CA GLN A 25 17.97 5.87 -0.98
C GLN A 25 16.93 4.79 -0.68
N THR A 26 16.28 4.94 0.47
CA THR A 26 15.18 4.08 0.90
C THR A 26 13.94 4.95 1.05
N VAL A 27 12.84 4.53 0.43
CA VAL A 27 11.55 5.21 0.51
C VAL A 27 10.51 4.21 0.98
N GLU A 28 9.91 4.47 2.14
CA GLU A 28 8.74 3.75 2.63
C GLU A 28 7.49 4.31 1.95
N ALA A 29 7.06 3.65 0.88
CA ALA A 29 5.92 4.09 0.08
C ALA A 29 4.57 3.70 0.68
N VAL A 30 4.53 2.63 1.47
CA VAL A 30 3.36 2.22 2.25
C VAL A 30 3.85 1.87 3.64
N LYS A 31 3.43 2.65 4.64
CA LYS A 31 3.65 2.35 6.05
C LYS A 31 2.77 1.15 6.47
N PRO A 32 3.15 0.40 7.51
CA PRO A 32 2.34 -0.69 8.05
C PRO A 32 0.88 -0.30 8.22
N LEU A 33 -0.01 -1.01 7.52
CA LEU A 33 -1.46 -0.82 7.62
C LEU A 33 -2.20 -2.14 7.62
N SER A 34 -3.31 -2.18 8.35
CA SER A 34 -4.22 -3.32 8.41
C SER A 34 -5.65 -2.83 8.30
N PHE A 35 -6.46 -3.48 7.46
CA PHE A 35 -7.89 -3.22 7.36
C PHE A 35 -8.62 -4.41 6.74
N THR A 36 -9.94 -4.39 6.85
CA THR A 36 -10.82 -5.39 6.24
C THR A 36 -11.82 -4.68 5.35
N LEU A 37 -11.92 -5.12 4.09
CA LEU A 37 -12.98 -4.73 3.17
C LEU A 37 -13.98 -5.87 3.09
N ARG A 38 -15.24 -5.56 3.43
CA ARG A 38 -16.33 -6.52 3.34
C ARG A 38 -17.00 -6.46 1.97
N GLU A 39 -17.76 -7.49 1.63
CA GLU A 39 -18.62 -7.44 0.45
C GLU A 39 -19.52 -6.20 0.47
N ARG A 40 -19.76 -5.65 -0.73
CA ARG A 40 -20.62 -4.46 -0.95
C ARG A 40 -20.12 -3.18 -0.26
N GLN A 41 -18.87 -3.15 0.19
CA GLN A 41 -18.21 -1.92 0.66
C GLN A 41 -17.34 -1.31 -0.43
N THR A 42 -17.31 0.02 -0.48
CA THR A 42 -16.43 0.78 -1.37
C THR A 42 -15.26 1.35 -0.55
N LEU A 43 -14.03 1.04 -0.96
CA LEU A 43 -12.82 1.65 -0.40
C LEU A 43 -12.37 2.81 -1.28
N ALA A 44 -12.30 4.02 -0.71
CA ALA A 44 -11.68 5.18 -1.35
C ALA A 44 -10.29 5.44 -0.77
N VAL A 45 -9.28 5.56 -1.63
CA VAL A 45 -7.90 5.91 -1.24
C VAL A 45 -7.59 7.32 -1.72
N ILE A 46 -7.49 8.27 -0.79
CA ILE A 46 -7.29 9.70 -1.07
C ILE A 46 -5.97 10.22 -0.47
N GLY A 47 -5.46 11.33 -1.00
CA GLY A 47 -4.23 11.98 -0.53
C GLY A 47 -3.44 12.65 -1.64
N GLU A 48 -2.41 13.42 -1.27
CA GLU A 48 -1.55 14.20 -2.17
C GLU A 48 -0.78 13.34 -3.20
N ASN A 49 -0.35 13.94 -4.31
CA ASN A 49 0.49 13.24 -5.28
C ASN A 49 1.78 12.74 -4.58
N GLY A 50 2.19 11.50 -4.86
CA GLY A 50 3.36 10.88 -4.22
C GLY A 50 3.10 10.19 -2.87
N SER A 51 1.90 10.27 -2.28
CA SER A 51 1.60 9.67 -0.97
C SER A 51 1.56 8.14 -0.91
N GLY A 52 1.79 7.44 -2.02
CA GLY A 52 1.82 5.96 -2.06
C GLY A 52 0.53 5.25 -2.44
N LYS A 53 -0.55 5.97 -2.80
CA LYS A 53 -1.86 5.39 -3.18
C LYS A 53 -1.80 4.34 -4.29
N SER A 54 -1.12 4.66 -5.40
CA SER A 54 -0.97 3.73 -6.53
C SER A 54 -0.05 2.56 -6.18
N THR A 55 0.88 2.72 -5.24
CA THR A 55 1.69 1.63 -4.71
C THR A 55 0.82 0.69 -3.88
N LEU A 56 0.01 1.24 -2.98
CA LEU A 56 -0.95 0.49 -2.16
C LEU A 56 -1.92 -0.31 -3.04
N ALA A 57 -2.50 0.30 -4.07
CA ALA A 57 -3.40 -0.38 -5.01
C ALA A 57 -2.75 -1.57 -5.74
N LYS A 58 -1.44 -1.51 -6.00
CA LYS A 58 -0.69 -2.60 -6.65
C LYS A 58 -0.38 -3.75 -5.70
N CYS A 59 -0.43 -3.56 -4.40
CA CYS A 59 -0.08 -4.60 -3.42
C CYS A 59 -1.12 -5.73 -3.30
N TRP A 60 -2.37 -5.49 -3.69
CA TRP A 60 -3.48 -6.45 -3.59
C TRP A 60 -4.15 -6.72 -4.94
N ARG A 61 -3.42 -6.53 -6.03
CA ARG A 61 -3.90 -6.93 -7.34
C ARG A 61 -3.77 -8.45 -7.44
N VAL A 62 -4.91 -9.14 -7.31
CA VAL A 62 -5.05 -10.56 -7.66
C VAL A 62 -4.85 -10.79 -9.15
#